data_AF-A0A2B4SAG3-F1
#
_entry.id   AF-A0A2B4SAG3-F1
#
_cell.length_a   1.000
_cell.length_b   1.000
_cell.length_c   1.000
_cell.angle_alpha   90.00
_cell.angle_beta   90.00
_cell.angle_gamma   90.00
#
_symmetry.space_group_name_H-M   'P 1'
#
loop_
_entity.id
_entity.type
_entity.pdbx_description
1 polymer ?
#
loop_
_entity_poly.entity_id
_entity_poly.type
_entity_poly.pdbx_seq_one_letter_code
_entity_poly.pdbx_strand_id
1 'polypeptide(L)'
;MSSMDTSMAFKTWEMSNNMETINSVDEIFKYDRQQQQEILQAKPWQKDPHYFKYIKISALALLKMVMHARSGGTLEVMGLMLGKVDGNTMIVMDAFALPVEGTETRVNAQAAAYEYMAEYIESSKLVGRLENAIGWYHSHPGYGCWLSGIDVGTQMVNQQFQEPFVAIVIDPTRTISAGKVNFGAFRTYPKGYKPPDEGPSEYQTIPLNKIEDFGVHCKHSKTSIEAIHGLMSQVIKNKLFNQVGGKEST
;
A
#
# COMPACT_ATOMS: atom_id res chain seq x y z
N MET A 1 -23.40 -19.30 -8.98
CA MET A 1 -22.22 -18.98 -9.82
C MET A 1 -21.17 -20.06 -9.55
N SER A 2 -20.75 -20.78 -10.58
CA SER A 2 -19.93 -22.00 -10.49
C SER A 2 -18.49 -21.69 -10.06
N SER A 3 -17.83 -22.62 -9.35
CA SER A 3 -16.42 -22.52 -8.94
C SER A 3 -15.44 -22.32 -10.11
N MET A 4 -15.83 -22.73 -11.32
CA MET A 4 -15.05 -22.49 -12.54
C MET A 4 -14.98 -21.01 -12.92
N ASP A 5 -16.02 -20.24 -12.64
CA ASP A 5 -16.11 -18.81 -12.97
C ASP A 5 -15.16 -17.98 -12.09
N THR A 6 -15.10 -18.33 -10.79
CA THR A 6 -14.21 -17.68 -9.81
C THR A 6 -12.73 -17.94 -10.10
N SER A 7 -12.39 -19.15 -10.53
CA SER A 7 -11.01 -19.53 -10.88
C SER A 7 -10.49 -18.80 -12.12
N MET A 8 -11.35 -18.63 -13.14
CA MET A 8 -11.00 -17.84 -14.33
C MET A 8 -10.86 -16.35 -14.01
N ALA A 9 -11.80 -15.76 -13.26
CA ALA A 9 -11.70 -14.36 -12.85
C ALA A 9 -10.41 -14.05 -12.08
N PHE A 10 -9.97 -15.00 -11.23
CA PHE A 10 -8.74 -14.87 -10.47
C PHE A 10 -7.48 -14.92 -11.34
N LYS A 11 -7.38 -15.89 -12.26
CA LYS A 11 -6.24 -15.96 -13.20
C LYS A 11 -6.13 -14.71 -14.07
N THR A 12 -7.26 -14.17 -14.50
CA THR A 12 -7.30 -12.89 -15.22
C THR A 12 -6.75 -11.77 -14.35
N TRP A 13 -7.13 -11.71 -13.07
CA TRP A 13 -6.58 -10.73 -12.15
C TRP A 13 -5.07 -10.91 -11.89
N GLU A 14 -4.57 -12.15 -11.73
CA GLU A 14 -3.12 -12.43 -11.61
C GLU A 14 -2.36 -11.87 -12.82
N MET A 15 -2.84 -12.16 -14.03
CA MET A 15 -2.21 -11.72 -15.28
C MET A 15 -2.27 -10.20 -15.47
N SER A 16 -3.43 -9.57 -15.25
CA SER A 16 -3.58 -8.11 -15.40
C SER A 16 -2.70 -7.30 -14.45
N ASN A 17 -2.31 -7.87 -13.32
CA ASN A 17 -1.49 -7.24 -12.30
C ASN A 17 -0.06 -7.76 -12.27
N ASN A 18 0.41 -8.46 -13.31
CA ASN A 18 1.78 -9.00 -13.41
C ASN A 18 2.20 -9.77 -12.14
N MET A 19 1.29 -10.54 -11.53
CA MET A 19 1.62 -11.28 -10.31
C MET A 19 2.58 -12.43 -10.60
N GLU A 20 3.75 -12.41 -9.97
CA GLU A 20 4.72 -13.49 -10.05
C GLU A 20 4.48 -14.55 -8.98
N THR A 21 4.39 -15.81 -9.40
CA THR A 21 4.43 -16.95 -8.47
C THR A 21 5.90 -17.25 -8.17
N ILE A 22 6.38 -16.82 -6.99
CA ILE A 22 7.73 -17.16 -6.53
C ILE A 22 7.66 -18.52 -5.83
N ASN A 23 8.57 -19.44 -6.13
CA ASN A 23 8.57 -20.78 -5.52
C ASN A 23 9.09 -20.77 -4.06
N SER A 24 9.82 -19.73 -3.64
CA SER A 24 10.40 -19.54 -2.30
C SER A 24 9.68 -18.48 -1.47
N VAL A 25 8.34 -18.45 -1.52
CA VAL A 25 7.52 -17.43 -0.84
C VAL A 25 7.83 -17.29 0.65
N ASP A 26 8.27 -18.37 1.29
CA ASP A 26 8.64 -18.38 2.70
C ASP A 26 9.88 -17.52 3.01
N GLU A 27 10.82 -17.33 2.07
CA GLU A 27 12.03 -16.54 2.34
C GLU A 27 11.75 -15.03 2.33
N ILE A 28 10.99 -14.53 1.36
CA ILE A 28 10.69 -13.09 1.27
C ILE A 28 9.81 -12.67 2.45
N PHE A 29 8.88 -13.52 2.88
CA PHE A 29 8.03 -13.25 4.03
C PHE A 29 8.63 -13.66 5.37
N LYS A 30 9.84 -14.27 5.40
CA LYS A 30 10.53 -14.53 6.66
C LYS A 30 10.93 -13.23 7.33
N TYR A 31 10.50 -13.03 8.57
CA TYR A 31 10.88 -11.85 9.35
C TYR A 31 12.12 -12.17 10.20
N ASP A 32 13.25 -11.55 9.87
CA ASP A 32 14.46 -11.59 10.69
C ASP A 32 14.53 -10.34 11.58
N ARG A 33 14.27 -10.52 12.87
CA ARG A 33 14.23 -9.43 13.84
C ARG A 33 15.58 -8.73 14.01
N GLN A 34 16.68 -9.48 13.96
CA GLN A 34 18.02 -8.92 14.16
C GLN A 34 18.40 -8.08 12.94
N GLN A 35 18.21 -8.63 11.73
CA GLN A 35 18.45 -7.91 10.49
C GLN A 35 17.65 -6.59 10.43
N GLN A 36 16.36 -6.63 10.80
CA GLN A 36 15.53 -5.41 10.81
C GLN A 36 16.04 -4.39 11.84
N GLN A 37 16.47 -4.82 13.02
CA GLN A 37 17.05 -3.91 14.02
C GLN A 37 18.33 -3.23 13.52
N GLU A 38 19.22 -3.98 12.85
CA GLU A 38 20.45 -3.44 12.28
C GLU A 38 20.16 -2.38 11.20
N ILE A 39 19.19 -2.65 10.30
CA ILE A 39 18.76 -1.70 9.27
C ILE A 39 18.16 -0.42 9.90
N LEU A 40 17.29 -0.58 10.89
CA LEU A 40 16.63 0.54 11.59
C LEU A 40 17.62 1.39 12.41
N GLN A 41 18.72 0.79 12.89
CA GLN A 41 19.80 1.53 13.55
C GLN A 41 20.69 2.27 12.54
N ALA A 42 21.01 1.64 11.41
CA ALA A 42 21.87 2.22 10.39
C ALA A 42 21.23 3.40 9.64
N LYS A 43 19.89 3.41 9.52
CA LYS A 43 19.08 4.45 8.86
C LYS A 43 19.66 4.95 7.52
N PRO A 44 19.97 4.06 6.57
CA PRO A 44 20.65 4.43 5.33
C PRO A 44 19.88 5.46 4.48
N TRP A 45 18.54 5.46 4.56
CA TRP A 45 17.66 6.44 3.92
C TRP A 45 17.84 7.89 4.38
N GLN A 46 18.51 8.14 5.51
CA GLN A 46 18.83 9.50 5.94
C GLN A 46 19.96 10.12 5.11
N LYS A 47 20.79 9.29 4.45
CA LYS A 47 21.92 9.74 3.64
C LYS A 47 21.54 10.01 2.18
N ASP A 48 20.50 9.31 1.70
CA ASP A 48 20.02 9.43 0.33
C ASP A 48 18.49 9.56 0.30
N PRO A 49 17.92 10.70 -0.11
CA PRO A 49 16.48 10.86 -0.25
C PRO A 49 15.87 9.96 -1.35
N HIS A 50 16.68 9.29 -2.19
CA HIS A 50 16.29 8.32 -3.23
C HIS A 50 16.58 6.87 -2.81
N TYR A 51 16.91 6.64 -1.53
CA TYR A 51 17.33 5.32 -1.04
C TYR A 51 16.31 4.23 -1.37
N PHE A 52 15.02 4.47 -1.09
CA PHE A 52 13.95 3.54 -1.41
C PHE A 52 13.50 3.71 -2.86
N LYS A 53 13.65 2.63 -3.63
CA LYS A 53 13.35 2.57 -5.08
C LYS A 53 12.21 1.60 -5.41
N TYR A 54 12.01 0.59 -4.56
CA TYR A 54 11.09 -0.51 -4.83
C TYR A 54 10.13 -0.77 -3.67
N ILE A 55 8.96 -1.33 -4.00
CA ILE A 55 7.92 -1.81 -3.10
C ILE A 55 7.53 -3.18 -3.59
N LYS A 56 7.32 -4.09 -2.64
CA LYS A 56 6.69 -5.37 -2.91
C LYS A 56 5.47 -5.46 -2.02
N ILE A 57 4.32 -5.74 -2.61
CA ILE A 57 3.06 -5.82 -1.87
C ILE A 57 2.59 -7.27 -1.97
N SER A 58 2.31 -7.89 -0.83
CA SER A 58 1.70 -9.22 -0.81
C SER A 58 0.33 -9.18 -1.49
N ALA A 59 -0.04 -10.26 -2.16
CA ALA A 59 -1.38 -10.36 -2.77
C ALA A 59 -2.49 -10.18 -1.73
N LEU A 60 -2.26 -10.63 -0.49
CA LEU A 60 -3.19 -10.46 0.63
C LEU A 60 -3.38 -9.00 1.01
N ALA A 61 -2.29 -8.25 1.19
CA ALA A 61 -2.35 -6.83 1.53
C ALA A 61 -3.05 -6.04 0.42
N LEU A 62 -2.66 -6.28 -0.84
CA LEU A 62 -3.27 -5.63 -2.00
C LEU A 62 -4.77 -5.89 -2.06
N LEU A 63 -5.19 -7.15 -1.91
CA LEU A 63 -6.61 -7.52 -1.92
C LEU A 63 -7.39 -6.83 -0.80
N LYS A 64 -6.86 -6.83 0.44
CA LYS A 64 -7.50 -6.16 1.58
C LYS A 64 -7.67 -4.65 1.34
N MET A 65 -6.61 -3.98 0.86
CA MET A 65 -6.66 -2.55 0.58
C MET A 65 -7.66 -2.21 -0.53
N VAL A 66 -7.67 -2.99 -1.62
CA VAL A 66 -8.62 -2.82 -2.74
C VAL A 66 -10.06 -3.08 -2.31
N MET A 67 -10.31 -4.13 -1.52
CA MET A 67 -11.64 -4.42 -0.98
C MET A 67 -12.14 -3.29 -0.07
N HIS A 68 -11.26 -2.78 0.80
CA HIS A 68 -11.58 -1.67 1.67
C HIS A 68 -11.87 -0.39 0.87
N ALA A 69 -10.99 -0.01 -0.06
CA ALA A 69 -11.19 1.13 -0.95
C ALA A 69 -12.52 1.03 -1.72
N ARG A 70 -12.87 -0.16 -2.20
CA ARG A 70 -14.16 -0.40 -2.87
C ARG A 70 -15.34 -0.24 -1.92
N SER A 71 -15.23 -0.70 -0.67
CA SER A 71 -16.32 -0.57 0.32
C SER A 71 -16.63 0.89 0.69
N GLY A 72 -15.64 1.80 0.56
CA GLY A 72 -15.83 3.24 0.76
C GLY A 72 -16.71 3.92 -0.30
N GLY A 73 -16.93 3.27 -1.45
CA GLY A 73 -17.72 3.85 -2.55
C GLY A 73 -17.08 5.14 -3.08
N THR A 74 -17.72 6.28 -2.84
CA THR A 74 -17.22 7.60 -3.22
C THR A 74 -16.47 8.32 -2.10
N LEU A 75 -16.43 7.73 -0.89
CA LEU A 75 -15.71 8.29 0.25
C LEU A 75 -14.27 7.80 0.27
N GLU A 76 -13.36 8.68 0.71
CA GLU A 76 -11.99 8.30 0.99
C GLU A 76 -11.94 7.44 2.26
N VAL A 77 -11.29 6.28 2.17
CA VAL A 77 -10.99 5.43 3.31
C VAL A 77 -9.49 5.35 3.50
N MET A 78 -9.04 5.00 4.69
CA MET A 78 -7.62 4.82 4.96
C MET A 78 -7.34 3.67 5.90
N GLY A 79 -6.10 3.20 5.89
CA GLY A 79 -5.63 2.17 6.78
C GLY A 79 -4.12 2.12 6.85
N LEU A 80 -3.61 1.08 7.50
CA LEU A 80 -2.19 0.89 7.71
C LEU A 80 -1.69 -0.39 7.09
N MET A 81 -0.39 -0.38 6.84
CA MET A 81 0.35 -1.47 6.24
C MET A 81 1.41 -1.97 7.21
N LEU A 82 1.51 -3.29 7.31
CA LEU A 82 2.52 -3.99 8.07
C LEU A 82 3.55 -4.58 7.13
N GLY A 83 4.82 -4.52 7.52
CA GLY A 83 5.89 -4.99 6.66
C GLY A 83 7.29 -4.84 7.25
N LYS A 84 8.25 -4.78 6.33
CA LYS A 84 9.69 -4.71 6.63
C LYS A 84 10.45 -3.99 5.52
N VAL A 85 11.73 -3.71 5.78
CA VAL A 85 12.67 -3.20 4.79
C VAL A 85 13.65 -4.29 4.36
N ASP A 86 13.94 -4.36 3.07
CA ASP A 86 15.00 -5.20 2.52
C ASP A 86 15.81 -4.41 1.49
N GLY A 87 17.02 -3.98 1.88
CA GLY A 87 17.83 -3.07 1.08
C GLY A 87 17.10 -1.76 0.73
N ASN A 88 16.96 -1.48 -0.57
CA ASN A 88 16.23 -0.34 -1.13
C ASN A 88 14.75 -0.64 -1.42
N THR A 89 14.23 -1.77 -0.90
CA THR A 89 12.86 -2.24 -1.12
C THR A 89 12.05 -2.16 0.17
N MET A 90 10.87 -1.56 0.12
CA MET A 90 9.87 -1.63 1.18
C MET A 90 8.92 -2.81 0.91
N ILE A 91 8.71 -3.70 1.87
CA ILE A 91 7.89 -4.89 1.66
C ILE A 91 6.64 -4.78 2.51
N VAL A 92 5.47 -4.66 1.87
CA VAL A 92 4.15 -4.68 2.50
C VAL A 92 3.67 -6.13 2.56
N MET A 93 3.56 -6.66 3.77
CA MET A 93 3.19 -8.05 4.03
C MET A 93 1.71 -8.20 4.37
N ASP A 94 1.13 -7.23 5.08
CA ASP A 94 -0.31 -7.18 5.34
C ASP A 94 -0.83 -5.74 5.42
N ALA A 95 -2.15 -5.58 5.43
CA ALA A 95 -2.82 -4.30 5.63
C ALA A 95 -4.10 -4.48 6.47
N PHE A 96 -4.54 -3.40 7.13
CA PHE A 96 -5.79 -3.35 7.87
C PHE A 96 -6.43 -1.96 7.78
N ALA A 97 -7.77 -1.93 7.83
CA ALA A 97 -8.56 -0.71 7.82
C ALA A 97 -8.44 0.00 9.17
N LEU A 98 -8.34 1.33 9.16
CA LEU A 98 -8.54 2.13 10.36
C LEU A 98 -10.04 2.47 10.46
N PRO A 99 -10.62 2.56 11.66
CA PRO A 99 -12.03 2.90 11.86
C PRO A 99 -12.26 4.40 11.68
N VAL A 100 -11.87 4.94 10.52
CA VAL A 100 -11.86 6.36 10.22
C VAL A 100 -12.45 6.56 8.83
N GLU A 101 -13.51 7.36 8.76
CA GLU A 101 -14.04 7.85 7.48
C GLU A 101 -13.34 9.17 7.17
N GLY A 102 -12.56 9.18 6.10
CA GLY A 102 -11.84 10.36 5.64
C GLY A 102 -12.81 11.31 4.92
N THR A 103 -12.73 12.59 5.24
CA THR A 103 -13.18 13.62 4.30
C THR A 103 -11.93 14.35 3.82
N GLU A 104 -11.91 14.76 2.54
CA GLU A 104 -10.78 15.44 1.89
C GLU A 104 -10.25 16.67 2.67
N THR A 105 -11.00 17.17 3.66
CA THR A 105 -10.71 18.41 4.39
C THR A 105 -10.22 18.20 5.83
N ARG A 106 -10.32 17.00 6.43
CA ARG A 106 -9.93 16.78 7.83
C ARG A 106 -9.47 15.34 8.10
N VAL A 107 -8.25 15.21 8.61
CA VAL A 107 -7.77 14.00 9.31
C VAL A 107 -7.80 14.31 10.81
N ASN A 108 -8.95 14.14 11.46
CA ASN A 108 -9.07 14.34 12.92
C ASN A 108 -9.45 13.04 13.64
N ALA A 109 -8.75 11.96 13.30
CA ALA A 109 -8.94 10.66 13.92
C ALA A 109 -7.67 10.14 14.62
N GLN A 110 -6.71 11.03 14.89
CA GLN A 110 -5.36 10.64 15.32
C GLN A 110 -5.38 9.79 16.61
N ALA A 111 -6.10 10.20 17.66
CA ALA A 111 -6.07 9.48 18.95
C ALA A 111 -6.65 8.06 18.87
N ALA A 112 -7.88 7.90 18.37
CA ALA A 112 -8.53 6.59 18.24
C ALA A 112 -7.79 5.68 17.23
N ALA A 113 -7.21 6.26 16.17
CA ALA A 113 -6.37 5.51 15.25
C ALA A 113 -5.07 5.03 15.91
N TYR A 114 -4.42 5.84 16.76
CA TYR A 114 -3.21 5.43 17.49
C TYR A 114 -3.48 4.34 18.53
N GLU A 115 -4.60 4.39 19.23
CA GLU A 115 -5.01 3.33 20.16
C GLU A 115 -5.27 2.02 19.40
N TYR A 116 -6.05 2.08 18.31
CA TYR A 116 -6.31 0.92 17.46
C TYR A 116 -5.02 0.35 16.85
N MET A 117 -4.09 1.21 16.44
CA MET A 117 -2.77 0.81 15.96
C MET A 117 -1.99 -0.01 16.98
N ALA A 118 -1.89 0.51 18.21
CA ALA A 118 -1.13 -0.14 19.28
C ALA A 118 -1.74 -1.51 19.58
N GLU A 119 -3.07 -1.57 19.75
CA GLU A 119 -3.79 -2.81 20.02
C GLU A 119 -3.65 -3.83 18.88
N TYR A 120 -3.72 -3.40 17.62
CA TYR A 120 -3.58 -4.27 16.46
C TYR A 120 -2.17 -4.87 16.35
N ILE A 121 -1.13 -4.04 16.58
CA ILE A 121 0.26 -4.50 16.56
C ILE A 121 0.53 -5.47 17.72
N GLU A 122 0.02 -5.20 18.92
CA GLU A 122 0.14 -6.11 20.06
C GLU A 122 -0.58 -7.43 19.82
N SER A 123 -1.81 -7.38 19.33
CA SER A 123 -2.60 -8.58 18.98
C SER A 123 -1.93 -9.40 17.87
N SER A 124 -1.32 -8.74 16.89
CA SER A 124 -0.57 -9.41 15.82
C SER A 124 0.63 -10.19 16.35
N LYS A 125 1.36 -9.64 17.34
CA LYS A 125 2.49 -10.34 17.98
C LYS A 125 2.05 -11.62 18.69
N LEU A 126 0.86 -11.66 19.28
CA LEU A 126 0.31 -12.84 19.95
C LEU A 126 0.09 -14.02 18.99
N VAL A 127 -0.17 -13.74 17.71
CA VAL A 127 -0.35 -14.77 16.66
C VAL A 127 0.92 -15.00 15.83
N GLY A 128 2.08 -14.54 16.31
CA GLY A 128 3.37 -14.77 15.67
C GLY A 128 3.68 -13.87 14.47
N ARG A 129 2.91 -12.79 14.28
CA ARG A 129 3.21 -11.75 13.28
C ARG A 129 4.12 -10.70 13.88
N LEU A 130 5.33 -10.60 13.35
CA LEU A 130 6.41 -9.78 13.90
C LEU A 130 6.65 -8.49 13.12
N GLU A 131 5.91 -8.31 12.03
CA GLU A 131 5.99 -7.14 11.16
C GLU A 131 5.52 -5.88 11.90
N ASN A 132 6.21 -4.77 11.65
CA ASN A 132 5.81 -3.46 12.19
C ASN A 132 5.13 -2.63 11.10
N ALA A 133 4.56 -1.49 11.51
CA ALA A 133 4.02 -0.53 10.55
C ALA A 133 5.12 -0.09 9.56
N ILE A 134 4.85 -0.21 8.27
CA ILE A 134 5.76 0.17 7.18
C ILE A 134 5.20 1.32 6.34
N GLY A 135 3.93 1.66 6.55
CA GLY A 135 3.25 2.71 5.79
C GLY A 135 1.76 2.80 6.08
N TRP A 136 1.11 3.70 5.35
CA TRP A 136 -0.33 3.90 5.33
C TRP A 136 -0.85 3.84 3.90
N TYR A 137 -2.14 3.55 3.75
CA TYR A 137 -2.82 3.63 2.46
C TYR A 137 -4.12 4.42 2.59
N HIS A 138 -4.53 5.06 1.50
CA HIS A 138 -5.85 5.66 1.36
C HIS A 138 -6.39 5.52 -0.06
N SER A 139 -7.68 5.80 -0.23
CA SER A 139 -8.34 5.74 -1.54
C SER A 139 -8.61 7.12 -2.13
N HIS A 140 -8.46 7.24 -3.45
CA HIS A 140 -8.87 8.38 -4.26
C HIS A 140 -9.90 7.93 -5.32
N PRO A 141 -11.20 7.87 -4.99
CA PRO A 141 -12.21 7.30 -5.89
C PRO A 141 -12.44 8.15 -7.16
N GLY A 142 -11.81 7.75 -8.28
CA GLY A 142 -12.06 8.28 -9.62
C GLY A 142 -11.14 9.43 -10.07
N TYR A 143 -10.25 9.94 -9.22
CA TYR A 143 -9.36 11.07 -9.54
C TYR A 143 -7.87 10.71 -9.56
N GLY A 144 -7.55 9.42 -9.62
CA GLY A 144 -6.19 8.94 -9.83
C GLY A 144 -5.41 8.72 -8.55
N CYS A 145 -4.13 8.40 -8.68
CA CYS A 145 -3.27 8.03 -7.56
C CYS A 145 -2.12 9.03 -7.48
N TRP A 146 -2.20 9.94 -6.52
CA TRP A 146 -1.21 10.99 -6.26
C TRP A 146 -1.38 11.49 -4.82
N LEU A 147 -0.41 12.24 -4.30
CA LEU A 147 -0.53 12.84 -2.97
C LEU A 147 -1.06 14.27 -3.08
N SER A 148 -2.19 14.55 -2.43
CA SER A 148 -2.69 15.91 -2.20
C SER A 148 -1.76 16.72 -1.30
N GLY A 149 -1.98 18.03 -1.17
CA GLY A 149 -1.24 18.85 -0.20
C GLY A 149 -1.33 18.33 1.25
N ILE A 150 -2.50 17.82 1.65
CA ILE A 150 -2.71 17.21 2.97
C ILE A 150 -1.96 15.88 3.09
N ASP A 151 -1.97 15.08 2.03
CA ASP A 151 -1.26 13.79 2.01
C ASP A 151 0.25 13.99 2.08
N VAL A 152 0.79 14.99 1.35
CA VAL A 152 2.20 15.39 1.44
C VAL A 152 2.55 15.80 2.86
N GLY A 153 1.74 16.66 3.49
CA GLY A 153 1.95 17.08 4.88
C GLY A 153 1.94 15.90 5.85
N THR A 154 0.97 15.01 5.73
CA THR A 154 0.84 13.79 6.55
C THR A 154 2.03 12.86 6.35
N GLN A 155 2.41 12.61 5.10
CA GLN A 155 3.53 11.74 4.77
C GLN A 155 4.88 12.33 5.22
N MET A 156 5.07 13.64 5.18
CA MET A 156 6.25 14.30 5.74
C MET A 156 6.35 14.10 7.26
N VAL A 157 5.23 14.23 7.99
CA VAL A 157 5.19 13.96 9.44
C VAL A 157 5.49 12.49 9.73
N ASN A 158 4.89 11.57 8.98
CA ASN A 158 5.16 10.14 9.14
C ASN A 158 6.62 9.79 8.84
N GLN A 159 7.22 10.34 7.79
CA GLN A 159 8.66 10.17 7.50
C GLN A 159 9.58 10.87 8.51
N GLN A 160 9.06 11.79 9.32
CA GLN A 160 9.83 12.39 10.41
C GLN A 160 9.81 11.53 11.69
N PHE A 161 8.66 10.94 12.03
CA PHE A 161 8.47 10.28 13.33
C PHE A 161 8.35 8.75 13.27
N GLN A 162 8.02 8.17 12.12
CA GLN A 162 7.76 6.73 11.92
C GLN A 162 8.63 6.10 10.81
N GLU A 163 9.71 6.77 10.40
CA GLU A 163 10.59 6.31 9.33
C GLU A 163 11.25 4.95 9.67
N PRO A 164 11.25 3.94 8.77
CA PRO A 164 10.88 3.97 7.35
C PRO A 164 9.37 3.89 7.07
N PHE A 165 8.80 4.84 6.31
CA PHE A 165 7.34 4.91 6.06
C PHE A 165 6.94 5.23 4.61
N VAL A 166 5.95 4.54 4.03
CA VAL A 166 5.44 4.77 2.66
C VAL A 166 3.93 5.09 2.63
N ALA A 167 3.51 5.90 1.66
CA ALA A 167 2.10 6.16 1.37
C ALA A 167 1.66 5.37 0.13
N ILE A 168 0.55 4.63 0.20
CA ILE A 168 -0.09 4.02 -0.98
C ILE A 168 -1.43 4.69 -1.25
N VAL A 169 -1.67 5.10 -2.50
CA VAL A 169 -2.95 5.63 -2.95
C VAL A 169 -3.60 4.63 -3.90
N ILE A 170 -4.88 4.34 -3.70
CA ILE A 170 -5.64 3.40 -4.55
C ILE A 170 -6.84 4.12 -5.17
N ASP A 171 -7.01 4.01 -6.48
CA ASP A 171 -8.25 4.44 -7.15
C ASP A 171 -9.14 3.20 -7.42
N PRO A 172 -10.14 2.93 -6.56
CA PRO A 172 -11.02 1.76 -6.73
C PRO A 172 -11.91 1.88 -7.97
N THR A 173 -12.29 3.10 -8.36
CA THR A 173 -13.16 3.35 -9.52
C THR A 173 -12.42 3.02 -10.82
N ARG A 174 -11.17 3.49 -10.97
CA ARG A 174 -10.32 3.15 -12.12
C ARG A 174 -9.89 1.69 -12.12
N THR A 175 -9.71 1.11 -10.94
CA THR A 175 -9.41 -0.32 -10.82
C THR A 175 -10.50 -1.18 -11.46
N ILE A 176 -11.77 -0.86 -11.18
CA ILE A 176 -12.92 -1.57 -11.73
C ILE A 176 -13.02 -1.35 -13.25
N SER A 177 -12.87 -0.11 -13.73
CA SER A 177 -13.04 0.20 -15.15
C SER A 177 -11.91 -0.34 -16.04
N ALA A 178 -10.68 -0.39 -15.53
CA ALA A 178 -9.51 -0.86 -16.27
C ALA A 178 -9.25 -2.37 -16.16
N GLY A 179 -9.87 -3.06 -15.19
CA GLY A 179 -9.59 -4.49 -14.92
C GLY A 179 -8.18 -4.76 -14.37
N LYS A 180 -7.47 -3.71 -13.94
CA LYS A 180 -6.12 -3.71 -13.36
C LYS A 180 -6.12 -2.79 -12.15
N VAL A 181 -5.45 -3.18 -11.06
CA VAL A 181 -5.40 -2.35 -9.86
C VAL A 181 -4.69 -1.03 -10.18
N ASN A 182 -5.40 0.07 -9.94
CA ASN A 182 -4.89 1.42 -10.07
C ASN A 182 -4.43 1.87 -8.69
N PHE A 183 -3.12 1.87 -8.49
CA PHE A 183 -2.50 2.36 -7.25
C PHE A 183 -1.17 3.03 -7.55
N GLY A 184 -0.73 3.88 -6.63
CA GLY A 184 0.60 4.46 -6.62
C GLY A 184 1.21 4.35 -5.24
N ALA A 185 2.54 4.23 -5.17
CA ALA A 185 3.28 4.25 -3.93
C ALA A 185 4.21 5.49 -3.91
N PHE A 186 4.27 6.15 -2.76
CA PHE A 186 4.85 7.48 -2.66
C PHE A 186 5.66 7.66 -1.39
N ARG A 187 6.73 8.45 -1.54
CA ARG A 187 7.48 9.04 -0.44
C ARG A 187 7.68 10.52 -0.72
N THR A 188 7.73 11.34 0.32
CA THR A 188 8.00 12.77 0.21
C THR A 188 9.48 13.06 0.29
N TYR A 189 9.89 14.14 -0.37
CA TYR A 189 11.23 14.70 -0.23
C TYR A 189 11.38 15.45 1.10
N PRO A 190 12.58 15.45 1.71
CA PRO A 190 12.87 16.28 2.87
C PRO A 190 12.63 17.77 2.59
N LYS A 191 12.21 18.52 3.62
CA LYS A 191 11.98 19.97 3.49
C LYS A 191 13.25 20.67 2.98
N GLY A 192 13.11 21.44 1.90
CA GLY A 192 14.22 22.19 1.29
C GLY A 192 15.03 21.42 0.24
N TYR A 193 14.78 20.11 0.07
CA TYR A 193 15.37 19.35 -1.02
C TYR A 193 14.69 19.71 -2.36
N LYS A 194 15.49 19.97 -3.40
CA LYS A 194 14.99 20.17 -4.76
C LYS A 194 15.39 18.94 -5.59
N PRO A 195 14.43 18.15 -6.09
CA PRO A 195 14.77 17.05 -6.98
C PRO A 195 15.39 17.56 -8.28
N PRO A 196 16.29 16.78 -8.91
CA PRO A 196 16.66 17.04 -10.29
C PRO A 196 15.39 17.03 -11.16
N ASP A 197 15.39 17.81 -12.24
CA ASP A 197 14.29 17.81 -13.21
C ASP A 197 14.22 16.44 -13.90
N GLU A 198 13.49 15.51 -13.29
CA GLU A 198 13.06 14.27 -13.93
C GLU A 198 11.81 14.56 -14.75
N GLY A 199 11.70 13.87 -15.90
CA GLY A 199 10.58 14.03 -16.83
C GLY A 199 9.21 13.76 -16.18
N PRO A 200 8.12 14.10 -16.87
CA PRO A 200 6.78 13.89 -16.33
C PRO A 200 6.58 12.42 -15.95
N SER A 201 6.02 12.20 -14.75
CA SER A 201 5.48 10.91 -14.31
C SER A 201 4.49 10.36 -15.34
N GLU A 202 4.18 9.06 -15.27
CA GLU A 202 3.14 8.44 -16.10
C GLU A 202 1.88 9.32 -16.17
N TYR A 203 1.42 9.58 -17.40
CA TYR A 203 0.27 10.45 -17.63
C TYR A 203 -0.98 9.86 -16.98
N GLN A 204 -1.63 10.65 -16.14
CA GLN A 204 -2.91 10.30 -15.54
C GLN A 204 -3.91 11.45 -15.73
N THR A 205 -5.12 11.12 -16.20
CA THR A 205 -6.20 12.12 -16.31
C THR A 205 -6.63 12.54 -14.90
N ILE A 206 -6.39 13.78 -14.51
CA ILE A 206 -6.82 14.36 -13.22
C ILE A 206 -8.03 15.29 -13.47
N PRO A 207 -9.11 15.20 -12.69
CA PRO A 207 -10.25 16.12 -12.80
C PRO A 207 -9.86 17.59 -12.61
N LEU A 208 -10.57 18.51 -13.28
CA LEU A 208 -10.26 19.94 -13.26
C LEU A 208 -10.28 20.55 -11.85
N ASN A 209 -11.15 20.08 -10.97
CA ASN A 209 -11.23 20.55 -9.58
C ASN A 209 -10.08 20.05 -8.68
N LYS A 210 -9.18 19.20 -9.21
CA LYS A 210 -8.03 18.62 -8.50
C LYS A 210 -6.68 18.96 -9.13
N ILE A 211 -6.69 19.49 -10.36
CA ILE A 211 -5.47 19.70 -11.14
C ILE A 211 -4.53 20.76 -10.53
N GLU A 212 -5.09 21.75 -9.83
CA GLU A 212 -4.30 22.78 -9.14
C GLU A 212 -3.50 22.18 -7.99
N ASP A 213 -4.16 21.45 -7.09
CA ASP A 213 -3.51 20.76 -5.95
C ASP A 213 -2.47 19.74 -6.45
N PHE A 214 -2.83 18.96 -7.47
CA PHE A 214 -1.89 18.04 -8.13
C PHE A 214 -0.67 18.78 -8.68
N GLY A 215 -0.85 19.86 -9.43
CA GLY A 215 0.24 20.61 -10.06
C GLY A 215 1.20 21.25 -9.06
N VAL A 216 0.70 21.68 -7.89
CA VAL A 216 1.51 22.26 -6.81
C VAL A 216 2.32 21.16 -6.10
N HIS A 217 1.74 19.99 -5.88
CA HIS A 217 2.30 18.97 -4.98
C HIS A 217 2.98 17.78 -5.68
N CYS A 218 2.79 17.59 -6.98
CA CYS A 218 3.35 16.44 -7.72
C CYS A 218 4.88 16.35 -7.69
N LYS A 219 5.59 17.47 -7.51
CA LYS A 219 7.07 17.50 -7.38
C LYS A 219 7.57 17.24 -5.96
N HIS A 220 6.69 17.25 -4.96
CA HIS A 220 7.04 17.09 -3.54
C HIS A 220 7.08 15.62 -3.10
N SER A 221 6.54 14.73 -3.91
CA SER A 221 6.62 13.30 -3.74
C SER A 221 7.40 12.64 -4.87
N LYS A 222 8.11 11.57 -4.54
CA LYS A 222 8.56 10.59 -5.53
C LYS A 222 7.44 9.61 -5.78
N THR A 223 7.11 9.41 -7.04
CA THR A 223 6.59 8.13 -7.52
C THR A 223 7.77 7.15 -7.58
N SER A 224 8.28 6.75 -6.42
CA SER A 224 9.09 5.54 -6.41
C SER A 224 8.08 4.42 -6.57
N ILE A 225 8.28 3.56 -7.57
CA ILE A 225 8.21 2.10 -7.49
C ILE A 225 7.65 1.52 -8.79
N GLU A 226 8.57 1.17 -9.69
CA GLU A 226 8.36 0.10 -10.63
C GLU A 226 8.35 -1.23 -9.87
N ALA A 227 7.17 -1.87 -9.78
CA ALA A 227 6.93 -3.30 -9.90
C ALA A 227 5.69 -3.72 -9.08
N ILE A 228 4.57 -3.93 -9.76
CA ILE A 228 3.57 -4.86 -9.24
C ILE A 228 4.12 -6.25 -9.48
N HIS A 229 4.76 -6.83 -8.47
CA HIS A 229 4.84 -8.28 -8.34
C HIS A 229 4.05 -8.62 -7.09
N GLY A 230 2.76 -8.87 -7.27
CA GLY A 230 1.96 -9.42 -6.18
C GLY A 230 2.52 -10.79 -5.83
N LEU A 231 3.26 -10.85 -4.73
CA LEU A 231 3.77 -12.12 -4.21
C LEU A 231 2.60 -12.88 -3.61
N MET A 232 2.14 -13.91 -4.29
CA MET A 232 1.12 -14.80 -3.75
C MET A 232 1.75 -16.11 -3.29
N SER A 233 1.63 -16.41 -2.00
CA SER A 233 1.93 -17.76 -1.50
C SER A 233 0.97 -18.76 -2.14
N GLN A 234 1.51 -19.88 -2.65
CA GLN A 234 0.71 -21.00 -3.14
C GLN A 234 -0.28 -21.51 -2.07
N VAL A 235 0.03 -21.33 -0.78
CA VAL A 235 -0.86 -21.68 0.34
C VAL A 235 -2.04 -20.71 0.44
N ILE A 236 -1.82 -19.42 0.22
CA ILE A 236 -2.87 -18.38 0.21
C ILE A 236 -3.73 -18.54 -1.05
N LYS A 237 -3.12 -18.85 -2.21
CA LYS A 237 -3.82 -19.27 -3.44
C LYS A 237 -4.85 -20.37 -3.15
N ASN A 238 -4.39 -21.42 -2.47
CA ASN A 238 -5.22 -22.58 -2.19
C ASN A 238 -6.29 -22.30 -1.13
N LYS A 239 -5.98 -21.55 -0.06
CA LYS A 239 -6.96 -21.28 1.01
C LYS A 239 -8.02 -20.25 0.62
N LEU A 240 -7.65 -19.14 -0.01
CA LEU A 240 -8.60 -18.09 -0.36
C LEU A 240 -9.53 -18.50 -1.50
N PHE A 241 -9.04 -19.27 -2.47
CA PHE A 241 -9.78 -19.52 -3.71
C PHE A 241 -10.31 -20.95 -3.87
N ASN A 242 -9.75 -21.95 -3.17
CA ASN A 242 -10.34 -23.30 -3.18
C ASN A 242 -11.40 -23.52 -2.09
N GLN A 243 -11.55 -22.63 -1.10
CA GLN A 243 -12.60 -22.76 -0.07
C GLN A 243 -13.96 -22.15 -0.46
N VAL A 244 -14.03 -21.31 -1.50
CA VAL A 244 -15.30 -20.72 -1.97
C VAL A 244 -16.18 -21.75 -2.71
N GLY A 245 -15.65 -22.94 -3.03
CA GLY A 245 -16.41 -24.05 -3.62
C GLY A 245 -16.91 -25.10 -2.61
N GLY A 246 -16.78 -24.86 -1.31
CA GLY A 246 -16.95 -25.90 -0.28
C GLY A 246 -18.02 -25.62 0.77
N LYS A 247 -19.22 -25.16 0.38
CA LYS A 247 -20.43 -25.32 1.19
C LYS A 247 -21.63 -25.61 0.29
N GLU A 248 -21.73 -26.84 -0.18
CA GLU A 248 -23.03 -27.43 -0.50
C GLU A 248 -23.52 -28.21 0.73
N SER A 249 -24.68 -27.78 1.19
CA SER A 249 -25.71 -28.48 1.98
C SER A 249 -25.42 -29.92 2.44
N THR A 250 -25.46 -30.10 3.76
CA THR A 250 -26.24 -31.17 4.40
C THR A 250 -27.39 -30.54 5.15
#